data_AF-A0A930UW99-F1
#
_entry.id   AF-A0A930UW99-F1
#
_cell.length_a   1.000
_cell.length_b   1.000
_cell.length_c   1.000
_cell.angle_alpha   90.00
_cell.angle_beta   90.00
_cell.angle_gamma   90.00
#
_symmetry.space_group_name_H-M   'P 1'
#
loop_
_entity.id
_entity.type
_entity.pdbx_description
1 polymer ?
#
loop_
_entity_poly.entity_id
_entity_poly.type
_entity_poly.pdbx_seq_one_letter_code
_entity_poly.pdbx_strand_id
1 'polypeptide(L)'
;MNPNDLHDRFERTLTDQRPPTPDVADLLDDGHRALRRRRLLATAGGTTATLAAAAVVGVLTVGGTPTAQEAPVAGSPAAPSSSASAPGPMAGVRFDPPSEKVITEANAAVTMGDDGKVDVEQGHLVVETRRPTPNPDGLEGLATVYRHHLYFHLLGPDGSGVFQWIGDPSLSLTVWMRAQTQAMGDTGGTDSDSTTIGPPVMPEAVDARWVRFVGDTEELEATDGARIVEQRPGVFVGSRWAEKTDNTAAAVVETSDGTRYFVLARSFDGKAGQYIGVRASDVDAADGGEPTLDDFLTLATSRYTPGESGTSEGLR
;
A
#
# COMPACT_ATOMS: atom_id res chain seq x y z
N MET A 1 29.85 47.78 9.41
CA MET A 1 29.70 46.32 9.34
C MET A 1 29.71 45.94 7.87
N ASN A 2 30.73 45.21 7.43
CA ASN A 2 31.00 44.98 6.01
C ASN A 2 30.11 43.82 5.52
N PRO A 3 29.39 43.93 4.40
CA PRO A 3 28.56 42.83 3.87
C PRO A 3 29.33 41.51 3.67
N ASN A 4 30.64 41.56 3.45
CA ASN A 4 31.48 40.36 3.34
C ASN A 4 31.68 39.64 4.70
N ASP A 5 31.63 40.34 5.84
CA ASP A 5 31.73 39.72 7.17
C ASP A 5 30.50 38.85 7.50
N LEU A 6 29.34 39.17 6.92
CA LEU A 6 28.12 38.39 7.13
C LEU A 6 28.16 37.08 6.34
N HIS A 7 28.72 37.09 5.14
CA HIS A 7 28.83 35.90 4.30
C HIS A 7 29.82 34.89 4.90
N ASP A 8 31.02 35.36 5.27
CA ASP A 8 32.05 34.52 5.89
C ASP A 8 31.60 33.94 7.24
N ARG A 9 30.80 34.69 8.00
CA ARG A 9 30.24 34.21 9.26
C ARG A 9 29.15 33.16 9.04
N PHE A 10 28.35 33.29 7.98
CA PHE A 10 27.30 32.33 7.63
C PHE A 10 27.89 30.99 7.15
N GLU A 11 28.89 31.05 6.25
CA GLU A 11 29.57 29.84 5.75
C GLU A 11 30.28 29.09 6.89
N ARG A 12 30.93 29.81 7.82
CA ARG A 12 31.60 29.20 8.98
C ARG A 12 30.63 28.55 9.96
N THR A 13 29.42 29.06 10.13
CA THR A 13 28.39 28.40 10.96
C THR A 13 27.75 27.18 10.30
N LEU A 14 27.71 27.13 8.96
CA LEU A 14 27.10 26.01 8.22
C LEU A 14 28.06 24.84 8.01
N THR A 15 29.38 25.08 7.99
CA THR A 15 30.37 24.00 7.81
C THR A 15 30.71 23.25 9.10
N ASP A 16 30.51 23.85 10.28
CA ASP A 16 30.85 23.24 11.56
C ASP A 16 29.68 22.50 12.25
N GLN A 17 28.45 22.61 11.77
CA GLN A 17 27.30 21.89 12.32
C GLN A 17 26.83 20.79 11.37
N ARG A 18 27.59 19.70 11.29
CA ARG A 18 27.03 18.43 10.83
C ARG A 18 25.95 18.04 11.85
N PRO A 19 24.65 17.98 11.48
CA PRO A 19 23.63 17.51 12.40
C PRO A 19 24.06 16.12 12.89
N PRO A 20 24.00 15.84 14.21
CA PRO A 20 24.37 14.54 14.71
C PRO A 20 23.52 13.51 13.97
N THR A 21 24.17 12.67 13.17
CA THR A 21 23.50 11.52 12.58
C THR A 21 23.02 10.68 13.76
N PRO A 22 21.70 10.49 13.94
CA PRO A 22 21.22 9.64 15.02
C PRO A 22 21.88 8.27 14.84
N ASP A 23 22.49 7.77 15.91
CA ASP A 23 23.12 6.46 15.88
C ASP A 23 22.03 5.44 15.58
N VAL A 24 22.26 4.63 14.54
CA VAL A 24 21.33 3.57 14.15
C VAL A 24 21.12 2.60 15.32
N ALA A 25 22.15 2.40 16.16
CA ALA A 25 22.03 1.62 17.38
C ALA A 25 21.07 2.26 18.39
N ASP A 26 21.10 3.59 18.56
CA ASP A 26 20.20 4.31 19.47
C ASP A 26 18.74 4.25 18.98
N LEU A 27 18.51 4.37 17.67
CA LEU A 27 17.18 4.21 17.07
C LEU A 27 16.62 2.79 17.27
N LEU A 28 17.47 1.76 17.13
CA LEU A 28 17.09 0.38 17.38
C LEU A 28 16.82 0.12 18.86
N ASP A 29 17.62 0.68 19.76
CA ASP A 29 17.44 0.55 21.20
C ASP A 29 16.21 1.29 21.72
N ASP A 30 15.87 2.45 21.17
CA ASP A 30 14.62 3.15 21.49
C ASP A 30 13.41 2.38 20.96
N GLY A 31 13.51 1.75 19.79
CA GLY A 31 12.54 0.77 19.30
C GLY A 31 12.36 -0.41 20.26
N HIS A 32 13.45 -1.02 20.71
CA HIS A 32 13.43 -2.12 21.68
C HIS A 32 12.85 -1.70 23.04
N ARG A 33 13.19 -0.48 23.52
CA ARG A 33 12.74 0.04 24.81
C ARG A 33 11.25 0.39 24.79
N ALA A 34 10.74 0.95 23.68
CA ALA A 34 9.31 1.16 23.46
C ALA A 34 8.54 -0.17 23.46
N LEU A 35 9.09 -1.22 22.84
CA LEU A 35 8.52 -2.57 22.85
C LEU A 35 8.48 -3.20 24.26
N ARG A 36 9.52 -3.01 25.08
CA ARG A 36 9.54 -3.51 26.47
C ARG A 36 8.49 -2.84 27.37
N ARG A 37 8.34 -1.52 27.29
CA ARG A 37 7.36 -0.78 28.11
C ARG A 37 5.92 -1.21 27.82
N ARG A 38 5.62 -1.51 26.56
CA ARG A 38 4.28 -1.93 26.15
C ARG A 38 3.92 -3.35 26.59
N ARG A 39 4.90 -4.26 26.67
CA ARG A 39 4.71 -5.62 27.21
C ARG A 39 4.26 -5.65 28.66
N LEU A 40 4.68 -4.67 29.47
CA LEU A 40 4.30 -4.59 30.88
C LEU A 40 2.86 -4.09 31.09
N LEU A 41 2.31 -3.32 30.14
CA LEU A 41 0.96 -2.77 30.23
C LEU A 41 -0.12 -3.76 29.75
N ALA A 42 0.22 -4.69 28.86
CA ALA A 42 -0.74 -5.65 28.30
C ALA A 42 -1.02 -6.87 29.22
N THR A 43 -0.15 -7.17 30.19
CA THR A 43 -0.33 -8.31 31.11
C THR A 43 -1.14 -8.01 32.37
N ALA A 44 -1.57 -6.75 32.59
CA ALA A 44 -2.24 -6.35 33.84
C ALA A 44 -3.78 -6.30 33.78
N GLY A 45 -4.41 -6.51 32.62
CA GLY A 45 -5.85 -6.34 32.47
C GLY A 45 -6.53 -7.51 31.79
N GLY A 46 -7.01 -8.51 32.55
CA GLY A 46 -7.87 -9.52 31.96
C GLY A 46 -8.22 -10.74 32.79
N THR A 47 -8.90 -10.57 33.94
CA THR A 47 -9.81 -11.62 34.44
C THR A 47 -10.94 -11.01 35.27
N THR A 48 -12.10 -10.81 34.67
CA THR A 48 -13.40 -10.84 35.37
C THR A 48 -14.36 -11.72 34.57
N ALA A 49 -14.54 -12.94 35.06
CA ALA A 49 -15.49 -13.92 34.55
C ALA A 49 -16.90 -13.57 35.03
N THR A 50 -17.84 -13.43 34.09
CA THR A 50 -19.28 -13.28 34.35
C THR A 50 -19.93 -14.64 34.59
N LEU A 51 -20.63 -14.76 35.72
CA LEU A 51 -21.40 -15.93 36.16
C LEU A 51 -22.89 -15.78 35.83
N ALA A 52 -23.43 -16.83 35.21
CA ALA A 52 -24.72 -17.52 35.44
C ALA A 52 -26.11 -16.86 35.22
N ALA A 53 -26.93 -17.53 34.39
CA ALA A 53 -28.29 -18.09 34.64
C ALA A 53 -28.96 -18.39 33.26
N ALA A 54 -29.78 -19.41 32.98
CA ALA A 54 -30.55 -20.38 33.76
C ALA A 54 -30.86 -21.65 32.92
N ALA A 55 -31.31 -22.70 33.61
CA ALA A 55 -31.58 -24.07 33.16
C ALA A 55 -32.98 -24.31 32.57
N VAL A 56 -33.16 -25.37 31.76
CA VAL A 56 -34.30 -26.32 31.86
C VAL A 56 -33.88 -27.75 31.46
N VAL A 57 -34.40 -28.69 32.26
CA VAL A 57 -34.33 -30.16 32.40
C VAL A 57 -34.65 -31.01 31.15
N GLY A 58 -33.97 -32.16 31.04
CA GLY A 58 -34.42 -33.35 30.30
C GLY A 58 -33.55 -34.59 30.58
N VAL A 59 -34.04 -35.50 31.44
CA VAL A 59 -33.40 -36.76 31.88
C VAL A 59 -33.76 -37.92 30.95
N LEU A 60 -32.81 -38.83 30.64
CA LEU A 60 -32.93 -40.30 30.72
C LEU A 60 -31.56 -40.99 30.49
N THR A 61 -31.42 -42.18 31.06
CA THR A 61 -30.23 -42.82 31.65
C THR A 61 -29.61 -43.99 30.85
N VAL A 62 -28.48 -44.52 31.38
CA VAL A 62 -27.83 -45.85 31.20
C VAL A 62 -26.66 -45.86 30.19
N GLY A 63 -25.43 -46.33 30.45
CA GLY A 63 -24.77 -46.94 31.61
C GLY A 63 -23.38 -47.46 31.16
N GLY A 64 -22.37 -47.46 32.04
CA GLY A 64 -21.04 -48.02 31.72
C GLY A 64 -19.97 -47.65 32.76
N THR A 65 -19.41 -48.67 33.42
CA THR A 65 -18.51 -48.65 34.58
C THR A 65 -17.07 -48.20 34.30
N PRO A 66 -16.30 -47.80 35.34
CA PRO A 66 -14.99 -47.18 35.22
C PRO A 66 -13.86 -48.22 35.13
N THR A 67 -12.82 -47.91 34.35
CA THR A 67 -11.53 -48.60 34.47
C THR A 67 -10.49 -47.59 34.93
N ALA A 68 -9.93 -47.84 36.11
CA ALA A 68 -8.78 -47.12 36.63
C ALA A 68 -7.53 -47.50 35.82
N GLN A 69 -6.74 -46.52 35.38
CA GLN A 69 -5.36 -46.78 35.00
C GLN A 69 -4.49 -45.54 35.25
N GLU A 70 -3.70 -45.67 36.32
CA GLU A 70 -2.27 -45.38 36.46
C GLU A 70 -1.71 -43.99 36.05
N ALA A 71 -0.98 -43.43 37.02
CA ALA A 71 -0.29 -42.13 36.96
C ALA A 71 1.14 -42.27 36.35
N PRO A 72 2.02 -41.26 36.50
CA PRO A 72 2.46 -40.36 35.44
C PRO A 72 3.87 -40.68 34.92
N VAL A 73 4.15 -40.42 33.64
CA VAL A 73 5.52 -40.42 33.10
C VAL A 73 5.92 -39.01 32.69
N ALA A 74 6.98 -38.54 33.34
CA ALA A 74 7.63 -37.27 33.15
C ALA A 74 8.49 -37.23 31.87
N GLY A 75 8.59 -36.03 31.28
CA GLY A 75 9.69 -35.64 30.41
C GLY A 75 9.30 -35.44 28.94
N SER A 76 8.69 -34.29 28.62
CA SER A 76 8.62 -33.83 27.23
C SER A 76 9.72 -32.78 27.00
N PRO A 77 10.65 -32.99 26.05
CA PRO A 77 11.72 -32.04 25.77
C PRO A 77 11.14 -30.75 25.17
N ALA A 78 11.57 -29.61 25.70
CA ALA A 78 11.20 -28.29 25.20
C ALA A 78 11.66 -28.14 23.74
N ALA A 79 10.70 -28.07 22.81
CA ALA A 79 10.96 -27.65 21.45
C ALA A 79 11.36 -26.15 21.45
N PRO A 80 12.37 -25.73 20.68
CA PRO A 80 12.65 -24.31 20.50
C PRO A 80 11.50 -23.67 19.73
N SER A 81 10.70 -22.85 20.42
CA SER A 81 9.70 -21.99 19.80
C SER A 81 10.39 -20.86 19.04
N SER A 82 10.74 -21.11 17.77
CA SER A 82 11.08 -20.06 16.81
C SER A 82 9.79 -19.35 16.38
N SER A 83 9.32 -18.43 17.23
CA SER A 83 8.26 -17.50 16.87
C SER A 83 8.88 -16.27 16.23
N ALA A 84 9.13 -16.33 14.92
CA ALA A 84 9.33 -15.14 14.12
C ALA A 84 7.99 -14.39 14.08
N SER A 85 7.89 -13.28 14.81
CA SER A 85 6.71 -12.41 14.77
C SER A 85 6.98 -11.22 13.88
N ALA A 86 6.12 -11.08 12.86
CA ALA A 86 6.13 -10.04 11.86
C ALA A 86 6.06 -8.62 12.48
N PRO A 87 6.67 -7.60 11.84
CA PRO A 87 6.60 -6.22 12.28
C PRO A 87 5.15 -5.70 12.32
N GLY A 88 4.84 -4.86 13.32
CA GLY A 88 3.50 -4.29 13.51
C GLY A 88 3.17 -3.18 12.50
N PRO A 89 1.88 -2.88 12.27
CA PRO A 89 1.46 -1.92 11.26
C PRO A 89 1.83 -0.47 11.64
N MET A 90 2.51 0.24 10.73
CA MET A 90 2.76 1.68 10.80
C MET A 90 1.56 2.50 10.34
N ALA A 91 0.39 2.29 10.95
CA ALA A 91 -0.81 3.04 10.58
C ALA A 91 -0.77 4.47 11.15
N GLY A 92 -0.80 5.48 10.28
CA GLY A 92 -1.06 6.89 10.66
C GLY A 92 0.05 7.92 10.40
N VAL A 93 1.18 7.54 9.79
CA VAL A 93 2.18 8.52 9.34
C VAL A 93 1.84 8.94 7.91
N ARG A 94 1.37 10.17 7.73
CA ARG A 94 1.15 10.78 6.42
C ARG A 94 2.50 11.29 5.92
N PHE A 95 2.97 10.78 4.79
CA PHE A 95 4.20 11.24 4.16
C PHE A 95 3.88 12.26 3.09
N ASP A 96 4.49 13.44 3.16
CA ASP A 96 4.41 14.40 2.08
C ASP A 96 5.00 13.77 0.79
N PRO A 97 4.44 14.07 -0.39
CA PRO A 97 4.99 13.57 -1.64
C PRO A 97 6.42 14.11 -1.85
N PRO A 98 7.39 13.26 -2.23
CA PRO A 98 8.73 13.70 -2.55
C PRO A 98 8.72 14.59 -3.80
N SER A 99 9.70 15.49 -3.91
CA SER A 99 9.87 16.27 -5.14
C SER A 99 10.31 15.38 -6.30
N GLU A 100 10.01 15.80 -7.53
CA GLU A 100 10.40 15.07 -8.75
C GLU A 100 11.90 14.75 -8.79
N LYS A 101 12.74 15.67 -8.32
CA LYS A 101 14.17 15.46 -8.19
C LYS A 101 14.51 14.26 -7.27
N VAL A 102 13.84 14.16 -6.11
CA VAL A 102 14.06 13.07 -5.16
C VAL A 102 13.59 11.73 -5.74
N ILE A 103 12.49 11.75 -6.49
CA ILE A 103 11.95 10.58 -7.21
C ILE A 103 12.98 10.07 -8.24
N THR A 104 13.57 10.97 -9.05
CA THR A 104 14.58 10.62 -10.05
C THR A 104 15.87 10.09 -9.41
N GLU A 105 16.35 10.73 -8.33
CA GLU A 105 17.49 10.23 -7.55
C GLU A 105 17.20 8.81 -7.01
N ALA A 106 16.00 8.59 -6.47
CA ALA A 106 15.66 7.31 -5.87
C ALA A 106 15.58 6.15 -6.88
N ASN A 107 15.19 6.44 -8.12
CA ASN A 107 15.16 5.47 -9.21
C ASN A 107 16.57 5.10 -9.68
N ALA A 108 17.43 6.10 -9.88
CA ALA A 108 18.80 5.88 -10.36
C ALA A 108 19.67 5.09 -9.36
N ALA A 109 19.31 5.12 -8.08
CA ALA A 109 20.03 4.47 -7.00
C ALA A 109 19.83 2.95 -6.91
N VAL A 110 18.92 2.35 -7.68
CA VAL A 110 18.70 0.90 -7.67
C VAL A 110 18.95 0.37 -9.07
N THR A 111 19.95 -0.52 -9.19
CA THR A 111 20.36 -1.09 -10.47
C THR A 111 20.52 -2.61 -10.36
N MET A 112 20.34 -3.34 -11.45
CA MET A 112 20.72 -4.75 -11.52
C MET A 112 22.15 -4.84 -12.05
N GLY A 113 23.05 -5.43 -11.27
CA GLY A 113 24.42 -5.71 -11.67
C GLY A 113 24.48 -6.86 -12.69
N ASP A 114 25.60 -6.94 -13.41
CA ASP A 114 25.85 -7.99 -14.43
C ASP A 114 25.82 -9.43 -13.85
N ASP A 115 25.95 -9.58 -12.53
CA ASP A 115 25.85 -10.85 -11.83
C ASP A 115 24.40 -11.22 -11.43
N GLY A 116 23.43 -10.42 -11.87
CA GLY A 116 22.01 -10.56 -11.55
C GLY A 116 21.68 -10.25 -10.10
N LYS A 117 22.54 -9.51 -9.38
CA LYS A 117 22.23 -8.98 -8.05
C LYS A 117 21.83 -7.53 -8.13
N VAL A 118 20.99 -7.12 -7.19
CA VAL A 118 20.57 -5.73 -7.09
C VAL A 118 21.61 -4.93 -6.32
N ASP A 119 22.18 -3.93 -6.99
CA ASP A 119 23.06 -2.93 -6.44
C ASP A 119 22.24 -1.70 -6.03
N VAL A 120 22.42 -1.27 -4.78
CA VAL A 120 21.68 -0.17 -4.18
C VAL A 120 22.66 0.90 -3.71
N GLU A 121 22.51 2.12 -4.21
CA GLU A 121 23.39 3.25 -3.91
C GLU A 121 23.35 3.61 -2.41
N GLN A 122 24.48 4.14 -1.92
CA GLN A 122 24.62 4.56 -0.54
C GLN A 122 23.55 5.59 -0.14
N GLY A 123 22.86 5.34 0.97
CA GLY A 123 21.78 6.21 1.47
C GLY A 123 20.37 5.63 1.26
N HIS A 124 20.25 4.59 0.44
CA HIS A 124 19.06 3.77 0.36
C HIS A 124 19.13 2.61 1.36
N LEU A 125 18.01 2.35 2.03
CA LEU A 125 17.85 1.18 2.89
C LEU A 125 16.91 0.19 2.22
N VAL A 126 17.41 -0.98 1.85
CA VAL A 126 16.55 -2.10 1.41
C VAL A 126 15.83 -2.65 2.64
N VAL A 127 14.50 -2.55 2.65
CA VAL A 127 13.67 -3.02 3.77
C VAL A 127 12.98 -4.35 3.46
N GLU A 128 12.71 -4.63 2.19
CA GLU A 128 12.14 -5.91 1.75
C GLU A 128 12.61 -6.24 0.33
N THR A 129 12.82 -7.54 0.07
CA THR A 129 13.07 -8.07 -1.28
C THR A 129 12.13 -9.26 -1.49
N ARG A 130 11.51 -9.34 -2.66
CA ARG A 130 10.55 -10.38 -3.02
C ARG A 130 10.74 -10.80 -4.46
N ARG A 131 10.49 -12.08 -4.73
CA ARG A 131 10.34 -12.58 -6.10
C ARG A 131 8.87 -12.91 -6.31
N PRO A 132 8.24 -12.55 -7.44
CA PRO A 132 6.88 -12.96 -7.72
C PRO A 132 6.82 -14.50 -7.76
N THR A 133 5.65 -15.10 -7.58
CA THR A 133 5.51 -16.55 -7.72
C THR A 133 4.18 -16.85 -8.42
N PRO A 134 4.21 -17.51 -9.60
CA PRO A 134 5.39 -17.93 -10.37
C PRO A 134 6.26 -16.74 -10.84
N ASN A 135 7.56 -16.96 -11.04
CA ASN A 135 8.50 -15.95 -11.55
C ASN A 135 9.08 -16.36 -12.92
N PRO A 136 8.26 -16.43 -13.98
CA PRO A 136 8.72 -16.92 -15.27
C PRO A 136 9.84 -16.06 -15.87
N ASP A 137 9.85 -14.76 -15.59
CA ASP A 137 10.73 -13.78 -16.24
C ASP A 137 11.91 -13.34 -15.37
N GLY A 138 12.13 -13.99 -14.22
CA GLY A 138 13.25 -13.67 -13.33
C GLY A 138 13.13 -12.30 -12.65
N LEU A 139 11.92 -11.77 -12.49
CA LEU A 139 11.67 -10.48 -11.87
C LEU A 139 12.04 -10.46 -10.38
N GLU A 140 12.55 -9.33 -9.91
CA GLU A 140 12.88 -9.09 -8.51
C GLU A 140 12.24 -7.78 -8.05
N GLY A 141 11.38 -7.87 -7.03
CA GLY A 141 10.75 -6.74 -6.39
C GLY A 141 11.53 -6.29 -5.15
N LEU A 142 11.68 -5.00 -4.98
CA LEU A 142 12.38 -4.41 -3.83
C LEU A 142 11.55 -3.29 -3.21
N ALA A 143 11.58 -3.23 -1.90
CA ALA A 143 11.16 -2.07 -1.13
C ALA A 143 12.39 -1.37 -0.57
N THR A 144 12.56 -0.09 -0.91
CA THR A 144 13.65 0.74 -0.42
C THR A 144 13.12 1.96 0.30
N VAL A 145 13.78 2.38 1.38
CA VAL A 145 13.55 3.66 2.04
C VAL A 145 14.67 4.62 1.65
N TYR A 146 14.32 5.79 1.11
CA TYR A 146 15.25 6.87 0.82
C TYR A 146 14.66 8.20 1.28
N ARG A 147 15.45 8.97 2.04
CA ARG A 147 15.03 10.25 2.64
C ARG A 147 13.64 10.18 3.30
N HIS A 148 13.36 9.11 4.04
CA HIS A 148 12.09 8.84 4.73
C HIS A 148 10.88 8.50 3.84
N HIS A 149 11.08 8.27 2.54
CA HIS A 149 10.02 7.82 1.64
C HIS A 149 10.23 6.35 1.27
N LEU A 150 9.13 5.60 1.17
CA LEU A 150 9.12 4.22 0.71
C LEU A 150 8.97 4.19 -0.81
N TYR A 151 9.79 3.38 -1.47
CA TYR A 151 9.74 3.15 -2.91
C TYR A 151 9.68 1.65 -3.18
N PHE A 152 8.86 1.26 -4.14
CA PHE A 152 8.87 -0.08 -4.70
C PHE A 152 9.52 -0.09 -6.08
N HIS A 153 10.34 -1.11 -6.31
CA HIS A 153 11.01 -1.39 -7.56
C HIS A 153 10.62 -2.80 -8.00
N LEU A 154 10.45 -3.02 -9.30
CA LEU A 154 10.31 -4.32 -9.91
C LEU A 154 11.27 -4.37 -11.09
N LEU A 155 12.33 -5.14 -10.94
CA LEU A 155 13.45 -5.21 -11.87
C LEU A 155 13.41 -6.54 -12.64
N GLY A 156 13.68 -6.48 -13.93
CA GLY A 156 13.99 -7.62 -14.78
C GLY A 156 15.46 -8.02 -14.72
N PRO A 157 15.81 -9.19 -15.28
CA PRO A 157 17.18 -9.72 -15.27
C PRO A 157 18.16 -8.87 -16.11
N ASP A 158 17.65 -8.02 -17.00
CA ASP A 158 18.42 -7.08 -17.81
C ASP A 158 18.57 -5.69 -17.15
N GLY A 159 18.06 -5.52 -15.93
CA GLY A 159 18.05 -4.24 -15.22
C GLY A 159 16.97 -3.26 -15.65
N SER A 160 16.14 -3.61 -16.64
CA SER A 160 14.91 -2.88 -16.91
C SER A 160 13.95 -3.02 -15.74
N GLY A 161 13.04 -2.08 -15.52
CA GLY A 161 12.11 -2.20 -14.42
C GLY A 161 11.12 -1.07 -14.30
N VAL A 162 10.17 -1.25 -13.40
CA VAL A 162 9.23 -0.21 -12.98
C VAL A 162 9.54 0.19 -11.54
N PHE A 163 9.43 1.48 -11.25
CA PHE A 163 9.59 2.00 -9.91
C PHE A 163 8.40 2.90 -9.56
N GLN A 164 8.04 2.95 -8.28
CA GLN A 164 6.99 3.82 -7.79
C GLN A 164 7.28 4.27 -6.37
N TRP A 165 7.08 5.56 -6.10
CA TRP A 165 6.96 6.07 -4.74
C TRP A 165 5.65 5.59 -4.11
N ILE A 166 5.74 5.06 -2.89
CA ILE A 166 4.62 4.53 -2.14
C ILE A 166 4.27 5.53 -1.03
N GLY A 167 3.21 6.31 -1.26
CA GLY A 167 2.66 7.23 -0.26
C GLY A 167 1.91 6.52 0.86
N ASP A 168 1.42 5.31 0.61
CA ASP A 168 0.66 4.51 1.57
C ASP A 168 1.49 3.36 2.15
N PRO A 169 1.90 3.43 3.43
CA PRO A 169 2.66 2.36 4.07
C PRO A 169 1.86 1.06 4.24
N SER A 170 0.55 1.05 3.96
CA SER A 170 -0.31 -0.14 4.02
C SER A 170 -0.20 -1.01 2.77
N LEU A 171 0.22 -0.45 1.63
CA LEU A 171 0.40 -1.20 0.40
C LEU A 171 1.63 -2.11 0.54
N SER A 172 1.42 -3.43 0.59
CA SER A 172 2.54 -4.38 0.62
C SER A 172 3.22 -4.51 -0.74
N LEU A 173 4.54 -4.75 -0.73
CA LEU A 173 5.33 -5.00 -1.93
C LEU A 173 4.72 -6.13 -2.79
N THR A 174 4.20 -7.19 -2.15
CA THR A 174 3.58 -8.32 -2.88
C THR A 174 2.32 -7.93 -3.63
N VAL A 175 1.44 -7.10 -3.04
CA VAL A 175 0.21 -6.63 -3.69
C VAL A 175 0.56 -5.73 -4.87
N TRP A 176 1.49 -4.80 -4.66
CA TRP A 176 1.98 -3.93 -5.73
C TRP A 176 2.62 -4.72 -6.88
N MET A 177 3.54 -5.65 -6.59
CA MET A 177 4.19 -6.47 -7.61
C MET A 177 3.18 -7.28 -8.42
N ARG A 178 2.12 -7.82 -7.79
CA ARG A 178 1.06 -8.54 -8.50
C ARG A 178 0.35 -7.63 -9.50
N ALA A 179 0.04 -6.39 -9.12
CA ALA A 179 -0.59 -5.42 -10.01
C ALA A 179 0.33 -5.09 -11.20
N GLN A 180 1.63 -4.88 -10.96
CA GLN A 180 2.59 -4.60 -12.04
C GLN A 180 2.78 -5.79 -12.98
N THR A 181 2.94 -7.00 -12.45
CA THR A 181 3.10 -8.22 -13.26
C THR A 181 1.85 -8.53 -14.09
N GLN A 182 0.65 -8.30 -13.56
CA GLN A 182 -0.59 -8.43 -14.32
C GLN A 182 -0.65 -7.39 -15.46
N ALA A 183 -0.27 -6.13 -15.19
CA ALA A 183 -0.23 -5.08 -16.21
C ALA A 183 0.77 -5.39 -17.34
N MET A 184 1.94 -5.97 -17.01
CA MET A 184 2.94 -6.41 -18.00
C MET A 184 2.50 -7.63 -18.82
N GLY A 185 1.73 -8.54 -18.20
CA GLY A 185 1.21 -9.72 -18.90
C GLY A 185 0.10 -9.39 -19.91
N ASP A 186 -0.71 -8.37 -19.63
CA ASP A 186 -1.81 -7.95 -20.49
C ASP A 186 -1.36 -7.19 -21.75
N THR A 187 -0.15 -6.62 -21.76
CA THR A 187 0.34 -5.83 -22.91
C THR A 187 0.93 -6.65 -24.05
N GLY A 188 1.29 -7.93 -23.85
CA GLY A 188 1.59 -8.90 -24.92
C GLY A 188 2.60 -8.49 -26.00
N GLY A 189 3.31 -7.38 -25.84
CA GLY A 189 4.07 -6.70 -26.88
C GLY A 189 5.47 -6.37 -26.38
N THR A 190 6.47 -6.95 -27.04
CA THR A 190 7.91 -6.85 -26.77
C THR A 190 8.51 -5.48 -27.11
N ASP A 191 7.74 -4.39 -27.07
CA ASP A 191 8.32 -3.05 -27.25
C ASP A 191 8.98 -2.61 -25.94
N SER A 192 10.25 -2.98 -25.80
CA SER A 192 11.17 -2.60 -24.72
C SER A 192 11.41 -1.09 -24.58
N ASP A 193 10.79 -0.27 -25.44
CA ASP A 193 10.87 1.20 -25.39
C ASP A 193 9.72 1.82 -24.57
N SER A 194 8.79 1.00 -24.06
CA SER A 194 7.75 1.47 -23.17
C SER A 194 8.28 1.63 -21.73
N THR A 195 8.93 2.75 -21.47
CA THR A 195 8.97 3.37 -20.13
C THR A 195 7.59 3.90 -19.70
N THR A 196 6.51 3.46 -20.37
CA THR A 196 5.15 3.91 -20.05
C THR A 196 4.72 3.22 -18.77
N ILE A 197 5.07 3.87 -17.66
CA ILE A 197 4.43 3.75 -16.36
C ILE A 197 2.95 3.50 -16.63
N GLY A 198 2.44 2.31 -16.27
CA GLY A 198 1.00 2.04 -16.29
C GLY A 198 0.28 3.22 -15.65
N PRO A 199 -0.91 3.62 -16.14
CA PRO A 199 -1.53 4.90 -15.80
C PRO A 199 -1.47 5.10 -14.28
N PRO A 200 -1.09 6.32 -13.81
CA PRO A 200 -0.77 6.57 -12.40
C PRO A 200 -1.85 5.95 -11.53
N VAL A 201 -1.49 4.87 -10.85
CA VAL A 201 -2.38 4.18 -9.92
C VAL A 201 -2.67 5.20 -8.84
N MET A 202 -3.95 5.55 -8.63
CA MET A 202 -4.35 6.47 -7.56
C MET A 202 -3.66 6.01 -6.27
N PRO A 203 -2.98 6.90 -5.53
CA PRO A 203 -2.44 6.53 -4.22
C PRO A 203 -3.59 5.95 -3.38
N GLU A 204 -3.33 4.83 -2.70
CA GLU A 204 -4.32 4.11 -1.88
C GLU A 204 -5.44 3.39 -2.65
N ALA A 205 -5.29 3.21 -3.97
CA ALA A 205 -6.18 2.36 -4.75
C ALA A 205 -6.20 0.93 -4.19
N VAL A 206 -7.23 0.62 -3.43
CA VAL A 206 -7.52 -0.74 -2.97
C VAL A 206 -8.36 -1.46 -4.02
N ASP A 207 -8.16 -2.77 -4.12
CA ASP A 207 -9.01 -3.66 -4.92
C ASP A 207 -10.45 -3.55 -4.36
N ALA A 208 -11.28 -2.73 -5.02
CA ALA A 208 -12.59 -2.34 -4.54
C ALA A 208 -13.63 -3.43 -4.80
N ARG A 209 -13.45 -4.56 -4.11
CA ARG A 209 -14.36 -5.72 -4.14
C ARG A 209 -15.75 -5.45 -3.55
N TRP A 210 -16.03 -4.22 -3.15
CA TRP A 210 -17.28 -3.78 -2.53
C TRP A 210 -18.42 -3.56 -3.51
N VAL A 211 -18.10 -3.46 -4.79
CA VAL A 211 -19.07 -3.29 -5.86
C VAL A 211 -18.71 -4.19 -7.05
N ARG A 212 -19.71 -4.51 -7.86
CA ARG A 212 -19.52 -5.18 -9.16
C ARG A 212 -20.50 -4.64 -10.19
N PHE A 213 -20.21 -4.81 -11.47
CA PHE A 213 -21.14 -4.44 -12.53
C PHE A 213 -22.32 -5.43 -12.59
N VAL A 214 -23.51 -4.90 -12.84
CA VAL A 214 -24.72 -5.70 -13.11
C VAL A 214 -24.75 -6.04 -14.60
N GLY A 215 -24.23 -7.22 -14.95
CA GLY A 215 -24.11 -7.64 -16.35
C GLY A 215 -23.27 -6.69 -17.19
N ASP A 216 -23.72 -6.39 -18.41
CA ASP A 216 -23.03 -5.48 -19.35
C ASP A 216 -23.55 -4.03 -19.25
N THR A 217 -24.03 -3.62 -18.07
CA THR A 217 -24.55 -2.27 -17.83
C THR A 217 -23.51 -1.39 -17.14
N GLU A 218 -23.81 -0.09 -17.05
CA GLU A 218 -23.06 0.86 -16.21
C GLU A 218 -23.61 0.93 -14.77
N GLU A 219 -24.45 -0.03 -14.39
CA GLU A 219 -24.98 -0.15 -13.04
C GLU A 219 -24.03 -0.95 -12.15
N LEU A 220 -23.76 -0.44 -10.95
CA LEU A 220 -23.02 -1.15 -9.91
C LEU A 220 -23.99 -1.71 -8.89
N GLU A 221 -23.73 -2.94 -8.44
CA GLU A 221 -24.36 -3.52 -7.26
C GLU A 221 -23.33 -3.67 -6.15
N ALA A 222 -23.77 -3.43 -4.91
CA ALA A 222 -22.96 -3.66 -3.73
C ALA A 222 -22.73 -5.17 -3.50
N THR A 223 -21.55 -5.53 -3.02
CA THR A 223 -21.24 -6.89 -2.56
C THR A 223 -21.37 -7.00 -1.03
N ASP A 224 -21.18 -8.21 -0.49
CA ASP A 224 -21.32 -8.49 0.94
C ASP A 224 -20.46 -7.56 1.81
N GLY A 225 -21.10 -6.89 2.77
CA GLY A 225 -20.43 -6.00 3.72
C GLY A 225 -20.25 -4.56 3.22
N ALA A 226 -20.83 -4.20 2.08
CA ALA A 226 -20.84 -2.84 1.55
C ALA A 226 -22.25 -2.37 1.18
N ARG A 227 -22.43 -1.06 1.15
CA ARG A 227 -23.63 -0.39 0.67
C ARG A 227 -23.23 0.75 -0.25
N ILE A 228 -23.83 0.81 -1.44
CA ILE A 228 -23.74 1.98 -2.31
C ILE A 228 -24.62 3.09 -1.72
N VAL A 229 -24.00 4.23 -1.41
CA VAL A 229 -24.66 5.43 -0.89
C VAL A 229 -25.10 6.33 -2.05
N GLU A 230 -24.24 6.49 -3.04
CA GLU A 230 -24.47 7.26 -4.26
C GLU A 230 -23.79 6.57 -5.44
N GLN A 231 -24.35 6.67 -6.64
CA GLN A 231 -23.73 6.16 -7.86
C GLN A 231 -24.04 7.07 -9.05
N ARG A 232 -23.10 7.12 -9.99
CA ARG A 232 -23.23 7.75 -11.30
C ARG A 232 -22.77 6.79 -12.40
N PRO A 233 -23.65 6.34 -13.31
CA PRO A 233 -23.26 5.60 -14.51
C PRO A 233 -22.65 6.53 -15.57
N GLY A 234 -21.90 6.00 -16.52
CA GLY A 234 -21.43 6.73 -17.71
C GLY A 234 -20.37 7.79 -17.44
N VAL A 235 -19.52 7.56 -16.44
CA VAL A 235 -18.55 8.56 -16.00
C VAL A 235 -17.23 8.47 -16.76
N PHE A 236 -16.98 9.47 -17.60
CA PHE A 236 -15.74 9.62 -18.34
C PHE A 236 -14.76 10.58 -17.65
N VAL A 237 -13.66 10.05 -17.10
CA VAL A 237 -12.59 10.84 -16.45
C VAL A 237 -11.33 11.01 -17.32
N GLY A 238 -11.35 10.50 -18.55
CA GLY A 238 -10.25 10.62 -19.50
C GLY A 238 -9.89 9.31 -20.19
N SER A 239 -9.27 9.41 -21.37
CA SER A 239 -8.96 8.26 -22.23
C SER A 239 -7.87 7.34 -21.66
N ARG A 240 -7.11 7.79 -20.65
CA ARG A 240 -6.17 6.90 -19.93
C ARG A 240 -6.91 5.95 -18.98
N TRP A 241 -8.12 6.30 -18.57
CA TRP A 241 -8.95 5.44 -17.73
C TRP A 241 -9.86 4.55 -18.54
N ALA A 242 -10.55 5.04 -19.56
CA ALA A 242 -11.51 4.22 -20.30
C ALA A 242 -11.69 4.79 -21.71
N GLU A 243 -11.99 3.94 -22.67
CA GLU A 243 -12.48 4.38 -23.97
C GLU A 243 -13.93 4.84 -23.86
N LYS A 244 -14.42 5.62 -24.84
CA LYS A 244 -15.81 6.11 -24.86
C LYS A 244 -16.86 5.00 -24.99
N THR A 245 -16.44 3.81 -25.42
CA THR A 245 -17.29 2.63 -25.59
C THR A 245 -17.28 1.70 -24.39
N ASP A 246 -16.41 1.95 -23.41
CA ASP A 246 -16.34 1.16 -22.19
C ASP A 246 -17.51 1.51 -21.28
N ASN A 247 -18.01 0.52 -20.56
CA ASN A 247 -18.98 0.75 -19.50
C ASN A 247 -18.24 1.35 -18.29
N THR A 248 -18.66 2.54 -17.85
CA THR A 248 -18.00 3.23 -16.74
C THR A 248 -19.00 3.60 -15.67
N ALA A 249 -18.56 3.60 -14.42
CA ALA A 249 -19.40 4.04 -13.31
C ALA A 249 -18.52 4.59 -12.18
N ALA A 250 -19.10 5.46 -11.37
CA ALA A 250 -18.51 5.89 -10.11
C ALA A 250 -19.53 5.76 -8.98
N ALA A 251 -19.07 5.50 -7.76
CA ALA A 251 -19.94 5.34 -6.61
C ALA A 251 -19.29 5.82 -5.31
N VAL A 252 -20.12 6.23 -4.36
CA VAL A 252 -19.79 6.33 -2.94
C VAL A 252 -20.25 5.04 -2.28
N VAL A 253 -19.33 4.35 -1.62
CA VAL A 253 -19.56 3.07 -0.98
C VAL A 253 -19.24 3.19 0.49
N GLU A 254 -20.13 2.72 1.35
CA GLU A 254 -19.95 2.64 2.80
C GLU A 254 -19.81 1.17 3.19
N THR A 255 -18.69 0.82 3.82
CA THR A 255 -18.43 -0.53 4.32
C THR A 255 -19.13 -0.77 5.66
N SER A 256 -19.24 -2.03 6.09
CA SER A 256 -19.94 -2.42 7.31
C SER A 256 -19.37 -1.81 8.61
N ASP A 257 -18.11 -1.36 8.58
CA ASP A 257 -17.45 -0.64 9.67
C ASP A 257 -17.73 0.87 9.65
N GLY A 258 -18.50 1.37 8.68
CA GLY A 258 -18.84 2.78 8.48
C GLY A 258 -17.80 3.56 7.67
N THR A 259 -16.74 2.93 7.17
CA THR A 259 -15.74 3.61 6.34
C THR A 259 -16.32 3.92 4.96
N ARG A 260 -16.12 5.15 4.47
CA ARG A 260 -16.56 5.57 3.13
C ARG A 260 -15.42 5.53 2.14
N TYR A 261 -15.73 5.06 0.94
CA TYR A 261 -14.85 4.99 -0.22
C TYR A 261 -15.55 5.57 -1.44
N PHE A 262 -14.79 6.28 -2.28
CA PHE A 262 -15.15 6.55 -3.65
C PHE A 262 -14.63 5.42 -4.53
N VAL A 263 -15.46 4.92 -5.43
CA VAL A 263 -15.08 3.87 -6.38
C VAL A 263 -15.23 4.40 -7.79
N LEU A 264 -14.21 4.17 -8.62
CA LEU A 264 -14.28 4.32 -10.07
C LEU A 264 -14.17 2.93 -10.70
N ALA A 265 -15.11 2.61 -11.57
CA ALA A 265 -15.24 1.29 -12.19
C ALA A 265 -15.24 1.42 -13.72
N ARG A 266 -14.64 0.43 -14.39
CA ARG A 266 -14.76 0.24 -15.85
C ARG A 266 -14.90 -1.23 -16.21
N SER A 267 -15.65 -1.55 -17.24
CA SER A 267 -15.62 -2.85 -17.91
C SER A 267 -15.57 -2.65 -19.43
N PHE A 268 -14.84 -3.53 -20.10
CA PHE A 268 -14.57 -3.43 -21.54
C PHE A 268 -14.45 -4.83 -22.14
N ASP A 269 -14.84 -4.99 -23.41
CA ASP A 269 -14.72 -6.23 -24.19
C ASP A 269 -15.26 -7.50 -23.48
N GLY A 270 -16.32 -7.37 -22.67
CA GLY A 270 -16.87 -8.49 -21.89
C GLY A 270 -15.91 -9.06 -20.83
N LYS A 271 -14.82 -8.34 -20.51
CA LYS A 271 -13.88 -8.71 -19.45
C LYS A 271 -14.46 -8.36 -18.08
N ALA A 272 -13.88 -8.97 -17.05
CA ALA A 272 -14.21 -8.63 -15.66
C ALA A 272 -13.98 -7.14 -15.40
N GLY A 273 -14.85 -6.54 -14.60
CA GLY A 273 -14.73 -5.14 -14.21
C GLY A 273 -13.42 -4.86 -13.49
N GLN A 274 -12.87 -3.69 -13.75
CA GLN A 274 -11.72 -3.13 -13.03
C GLN A 274 -12.22 -2.00 -12.13
N TYR A 275 -11.69 -1.94 -10.91
CA TYR A 275 -12.16 -1.05 -9.88
C TYR A 275 -10.98 -0.36 -9.19
N ILE A 276 -11.14 0.94 -8.94
CA ILE A 276 -10.26 1.74 -8.09
C ILE A 276 -11.10 2.25 -6.93
N GLY A 277 -10.75 1.87 -5.71
CA GLY A 277 -11.33 2.44 -4.48
C GLY A 277 -10.37 3.43 -3.83
N VAL A 278 -10.86 4.62 -3.47
CA VAL A 278 -10.12 5.64 -2.71
C VAL A 278 -10.93 5.97 -1.47
N ARG A 279 -10.31 5.99 -0.30
CA ARG A 279 -11.03 6.31 0.93
C ARG A 279 -11.46 7.78 0.92
N ALA A 280 -12.66 8.06 1.41
CA ALA A 280 -13.24 9.39 1.34
C ALA A 280 -12.40 10.45 2.09
N SER A 281 -11.74 10.07 3.18
CA SER A 281 -10.83 10.95 3.95
C SER A 281 -9.61 11.44 3.19
N ASP A 282 -9.28 10.80 2.06
CA ASP A 282 -8.07 11.06 1.29
C ASP A 282 -8.36 11.86 0.01
N VAL A 283 -9.62 12.26 -0.17
CA VAL A 283 -10.06 13.23 -1.19
C VAL A 283 -10.26 14.57 -0.51
N ASP A 284 -9.67 15.63 -1.05
CA ASP A 284 -9.90 16.98 -0.54
C ASP A 284 -11.26 17.50 -1.02
N ALA A 285 -12.11 17.96 -0.10
CA ALA A 285 -13.37 18.62 -0.43
C ALA A 285 -13.11 20.04 -0.95
N ALA A 286 -13.76 20.44 -2.04
CA ALA A 286 -13.57 21.79 -2.61
C ALA A 286 -13.98 22.93 -1.67
N ASP A 287 -14.93 22.70 -0.76
CA ASP A 287 -15.47 23.69 0.17
C ASP A 287 -15.03 23.51 1.63
N GLY A 288 -14.13 22.56 1.90
CA GLY A 288 -13.69 22.19 3.24
C GLY A 288 -14.71 21.37 4.04
N GLY A 289 -15.79 20.90 3.40
CA GLY A 289 -16.78 19.99 3.98
C GLY A 289 -16.39 18.51 3.90
N GLU A 290 -17.41 17.65 3.92
CA GLU A 290 -17.21 16.23 3.61
C GLU A 290 -17.00 16.07 2.09
N PRO A 291 -15.96 15.35 1.65
CA PRO A 291 -15.71 15.12 0.23
C PRO A 291 -16.92 14.48 -0.45
N THR A 292 -17.20 14.92 -1.66
CA THR A 292 -18.32 14.46 -2.49
C THR A 292 -17.85 13.59 -3.65
N LEU A 293 -18.80 12.91 -4.32
CA LEU A 293 -18.48 12.17 -5.54
C LEU A 293 -17.93 13.10 -6.64
N ASP A 294 -18.37 14.36 -6.70
CA ASP A 294 -17.86 15.35 -7.67
C ASP A 294 -16.41 15.77 -7.38
N ASP A 295 -16.02 15.90 -6.11
CA ASP A 295 -14.63 16.15 -5.72
C ASP A 295 -13.72 14.99 -6.18
N PHE A 296 -14.17 13.76 -5.93
CA PHE A 296 -13.47 12.57 -6.39
C PHE A 296 -13.36 12.50 -7.92
N LEU A 297 -14.43 12.80 -8.66
CA LEU A 297 -14.40 12.79 -10.12
C LEU A 297 -13.51 13.90 -10.69
N THR A 298 -13.44 15.05 -10.03
CA THR A 298 -12.50 16.12 -10.37
C THR A 298 -11.05 15.65 -10.19
N LEU A 299 -10.76 15.02 -9.05
CA LEU A 299 -9.45 14.40 -8.79
C LEU A 299 -9.10 13.35 -9.85
N ALA A 300 -10.00 12.39 -10.12
CA ALA A 300 -9.81 11.35 -11.12
C ALA A 300 -9.60 11.95 -12.53
N THR A 301 -10.37 12.96 -12.89
CA THR A 301 -10.23 13.65 -14.19
C THR A 301 -8.86 14.29 -14.34
N SER A 302 -8.34 14.95 -13.30
CA SER A 302 -7.00 15.54 -13.32
C SER A 302 -5.88 14.52 -13.54
N ARG A 303 -6.10 13.26 -13.13
CA ARG A 303 -5.12 12.16 -13.22
C ARG A 303 -5.18 11.42 -14.56
N TYR A 304 -6.39 11.20 -15.07
CA TYR A 304 -6.63 10.36 -16.26
C TYR A 304 -6.89 11.13 -17.54
N THR A 305 -7.11 12.44 -17.46
CA THR A 305 -6.98 13.30 -18.63
C THR A 305 -5.51 13.29 -19.03
N PRO A 306 -5.16 12.99 -20.29
CA PRO A 306 -3.82 13.23 -20.77
C PRO A 306 -3.48 14.67 -20.47
N GLY A 307 -2.52 14.93 -19.59
CA GLY A 307 -1.93 16.25 -19.52
C GLY A 307 -1.54 16.60 -20.95
N GLU A 308 -1.89 17.79 -21.42
CA GLU A 308 -1.18 18.39 -22.54
C GLU A 308 0.27 18.44 -22.06
N SER A 309 1.01 17.36 -22.32
CA SER A 309 2.42 17.23 -22.07
C SER A 309 2.98 18.38 -22.85
N GLY A 310 3.32 19.46 -22.13
CA GLY A 310 3.52 20.78 -22.70
C GLY A 310 4.32 20.60 -23.97
N THR A 311 3.66 20.83 -25.10
CA THR A 311 4.39 21.04 -26.34
C THR A 311 5.38 22.11 -25.98
N SER A 312 6.66 21.73 -25.95
CA SER A 312 7.79 22.58 -25.69
C SER A 312 7.79 23.67 -26.76
N GLU A 313 6.96 24.69 -26.53
CA GLU A 313 6.71 25.77 -27.44
C GLU A 313 7.80 26.79 -27.20
N GLY A 314 8.84 26.73 -28.04
CA GLY A 314 9.67 27.89 -28.34
C GLY A 314 10.87 28.14 -27.42
N LEU A 315 11.89 27.28 -27.48
CA LEU A 315 13.26 27.80 -27.56
C LEU A 315 13.55 28.08 -29.04
N ARG A 316 13.31 29.33 -29.46
CA ARG A 316 13.87 29.92 -30.68
C ARG A 316 14.63 31.18 -30.29
#